data_AF-A0A8T7BEB4-F1
#
_entry.id   AF-A0A8T7BEB4-F1
#
_cell.length_a   1.000
_cell.length_b   1.000
_cell.length_c   1.000
_cell.angle_alpha   90.00
_cell.angle_beta   90.00
_cell.angle_gamma   90.00
#
_symmetry.space_group_name_H-M   'P 1'
#
loop_
_entity.id
_entity.type
_entity.pdbx_description
1 polymer ?
#
loop_
_entity_poly.entity_id
_entity_poly.type
_entity_poly.pdbx_seq_one_letter_code
_entity_poly.pdbx_strand_id
1 'polypeptide(L)'
;MRDFVRGLFSAFYGFKLIGKKGIRIFILGPLIINSLLFTAIIVFGFGEFTELVSWIESQWQWLSWISWLLWPIFILINLIVVFFCFSIIANLIASPFNGLLSEATEIYLISSNTDGEDQGEMTKISLGLVIGALINELRKLFYIACRAIPLLF
;
A
#
# COMPACT_ATOMS: atom_id res chain seq x y z
N MET A 1 -11.75 33.56 7.56
CA MET A 1 -12.73 32.54 7.09
C MET A 1 -12.42 32.03 5.67
N ARG A 2 -12.02 32.88 4.70
CA ARG A 2 -11.65 32.43 3.33
C ARG A 2 -10.50 31.41 3.29
N ASP A 3 -9.54 31.49 4.20
CA ASP A 3 -8.38 30.57 4.24
C ASP A 3 -8.74 29.18 4.78
N PHE A 4 -9.70 29.09 5.70
CA PHE A 4 -10.23 27.82 6.21
C PHE A 4 -10.99 27.06 5.12
N VAL A 5 -11.79 27.77 4.32
CA VAL A 5 -12.52 27.19 3.18
C VAL A 5 -11.55 26.73 2.09
N ARG A 6 -10.49 27.49 1.80
CA ARG A 6 -9.40 27.05 0.90
C ARG A 6 -8.69 25.79 1.42
N GLY A 7 -8.38 25.74 2.71
CA GLY A 7 -7.83 24.55 3.39
C GLY A 7 -8.71 23.31 3.20
N LEU A 8 -10.03 23.46 3.33
CA LEU A 8 -11.01 22.38 3.15
C LEU A 8 -11.06 21.86 1.69
N PHE A 9 -10.89 22.75 0.70
CA PHE A 9 -10.87 22.36 -0.71
C PHE A 9 -9.51 21.85 -1.23
N SER A 10 -8.43 21.96 -0.43
CA SER A 10 -7.09 21.46 -0.79
C SER A 10 -7.08 19.96 -1.11
N ALA A 11 -7.88 19.16 -0.39
CA ALA A 11 -8.02 17.72 -0.65
C ALA A 11 -8.55 17.42 -2.06
N PHE A 12 -9.44 18.28 -2.58
CA PHE A 12 -9.96 18.16 -3.94
C PHE A 12 -8.95 18.60 -5.01
N TYR A 13 -8.07 19.56 -4.71
CA TYR A 13 -6.95 19.92 -5.59
C TYR A 13 -5.93 18.77 -5.72
N GLY A 14 -5.64 18.06 -4.63
CA GLY A 14 -4.80 16.85 -4.63
C GLY A 14 -5.36 15.73 -5.51
N PHE A 15 -6.68 15.53 -5.51
CA PHE A 15 -7.35 14.55 -6.37
C PHE A 15 -7.11 14.76 -7.87
N LYS A 16 -6.90 16.01 -8.31
CA LYS A 16 -6.62 16.33 -9.73
C LYS A 16 -5.18 16.01 -10.14
N LEU A 17 -4.25 15.92 -9.17
CA LEU A 17 -2.84 15.53 -9.40
C LEU A 17 -2.64 14.01 -9.45
N ILE A 18 -3.46 13.23 -8.74
CA ILE A 18 -3.43 11.75 -8.66
C ILE A 18 -3.43 11.09 -10.06
N GLY A 19 -4.04 11.73 -11.07
CA GLY A 19 -4.11 11.21 -12.44
C GLY A 19 -2.91 11.53 -13.37
N LYS A 20 -1.93 12.35 -12.95
CA LYS A 20 -0.81 12.74 -13.83
C LYS A 20 0.21 11.60 -14.03
N LYS A 21 0.76 11.50 -15.24
CA LYS A 21 1.76 10.49 -15.66
C LYS A 21 3.01 10.67 -14.78
N GLY A 22 3.30 9.68 -13.93
CA GLY A 22 4.32 9.74 -12.88
C GLY A 22 3.78 9.40 -11.49
N ILE A 23 2.58 9.85 -11.14
CA ILE A 23 1.97 9.62 -9.82
C ILE A 23 1.20 8.29 -9.76
N ARG A 24 0.72 7.79 -10.92
CA ARG A 24 -0.05 6.54 -11.01
C ARG A 24 0.70 5.30 -10.52
N ILE A 25 2.03 5.28 -10.63
CA ILE A 25 2.86 4.16 -10.17
C ILE A 25 2.79 4.01 -8.63
N PHE A 26 2.59 5.10 -7.90
CA PHE A 26 2.47 5.12 -6.43
C PHE A 26 1.13 4.60 -5.94
N ILE A 27 0.11 4.58 -6.80
CA ILE A 27 -1.22 4.06 -6.50
C ILE A 27 -1.32 2.60 -6.97
N LEU A 28 -0.83 2.33 -8.18
CA LEU A 28 -0.86 1.00 -8.79
C LEU A 28 0.11 0.02 -8.10
N GLY A 29 1.27 0.49 -7.62
CA GLY A 29 2.26 -0.35 -6.94
C GLY A 29 1.69 -1.07 -5.71
N PRO A 30 1.18 -0.35 -4.69
CA PRO A 30 0.53 -0.97 -3.53
C PRO A 30 -0.64 -1.87 -3.93
N LEU A 31 -1.43 -1.46 -4.93
CA LEU A 31 -2.61 -2.20 -5.38
C LEU A 31 -2.22 -3.55 -6.02
N ILE A 32 -1.20 -3.57 -6.89
CA ILE A 32 -0.71 -4.79 -7.54
C ILE A 32 -0.08 -5.73 -6.51
N ILE A 33 0.77 -5.20 -5.62
CA ILE A 33 1.42 -6.00 -4.57
C ILE A 33 0.36 -6.62 -3.65
N ASN A 34 -0.62 -5.84 -3.20
CA ASN A 34 -1.72 -6.35 -2.38
C ASN A 34 -2.57 -7.37 -3.12
N SER A 35 -2.92 -7.12 -4.39
CA SER A 35 -3.72 -8.05 -5.19
C SER A 35 -3.02 -9.40 -5.34
N LEU A 36 -1.71 -9.41 -5.62
CA LEU A 36 -0.93 -10.64 -5.72
C LEU A 36 -0.84 -11.37 -4.37
N LEU A 37 -0.57 -10.62 -3.30
CA LEU A 37 -0.44 -11.18 -1.96
C LEU A 37 -1.74 -11.81 -1.46
N PHE A 38 -2.90 -11.17 -1.67
CA PHE A 38 -4.18 -11.78 -1.31
C PHE A 38 -4.53 -12.98 -2.16
N THR A 39 -4.25 -12.91 -3.46
CA THR A 39 -4.46 -14.07 -4.32
C THR A 39 -3.64 -15.26 -3.81
N ALA A 40 -2.38 -15.03 -3.45
CA ALA A 40 -1.52 -16.06 -2.88
C ALA A 40 -2.06 -16.62 -1.55
N ILE A 41 -2.44 -15.76 -0.60
CA ILE A 41 -2.97 -16.18 0.70
C ILE A 41 -4.28 -16.95 0.55
N ILE A 42 -5.21 -16.48 -0.29
CA ILE A 42 -6.50 -17.14 -0.49
C ILE A 42 -6.31 -18.51 -1.15
N VAL A 43 -5.49 -18.59 -2.21
CA VAL A 43 -5.24 -19.87 -2.91
C VAL A 43 -4.54 -20.86 -1.98
N PHE A 44 -3.51 -20.42 -1.27
CA PHE A 44 -2.80 -21.26 -0.32
C PHE A 44 -3.71 -21.72 0.82
N GLY A 45 -4.41 -20.78 1.46
CA GLY A 45 -5.34 -21.08 2.55
C GLY A 45 -6.49 -21.98 2.13
N PHE A 46 -6.99 -21.85 0.90
CA PHE A 46 -8.03 -22.73 0.36
C PHE A 46 -7.54 -24.18 0.21
N GLY A 47 -6.31 -24.36 -0.26
CA GLY A 47 -5.67 -25.68 -0.37
C GLY A 47 -5.56 -26.36 1.00
N GLU A 48 -4.89 -25.70 1.94
CA GLU A 48 -4.69 -26.19 3.32
C GLU A 48 -6.03 -26.48 4.03
N PHE A 49 -7.01 -25.59 3.86
CA PHE A 49 -8.33 -25.75 4.47
C PHE A 49 -9.08 -26.96 3.90
N THR A 50 -9.07 -27.15 2.59
CA THR A 50 -9.76 -28.28 1.95
C THR A 50 -9.11 -29.60 2.35
N GLU A 51 -7.78 -29.65 2.42
CA GLU A 51 -7.05 -30.82 2.90
C GLU A 51 -7.42 -31.13 4.35
N LEU A 52 -7.42 -30.12 5.23
CA LEU A 52 -7.82 -30.27 6.63
C LEU A 52 -9.27 -30.79 6.78
N VAL A 53 -10.22 -30.23 6.02
CA VAL A 53 -11.62 -30.68 6.04
C VAL A 53 -11.73 -32.13 5.57
N SER A 54 -11.08 -32.49 4.46
CA SER A 54 -11.09 -33.86 3.95
C SER A 54 -10.45 -34.86 4.92
N TRP A 55 -9.39 -34.46 5.62
CA TRP A 55 -8.73 -35.27 6.63
C TRP A 55 -9.66 -35.53 7.83
N ILE A 56 -10.38 -34.51 8.31
CA ILE A 56 -11.37 -34.65 9.39
C ILE A 56 -12.49 -35.61 8.98
N GLU A 57 -13.05 -35.46 7.78
CA GLU A 57 -14.14 -36.31 7.28
C GLU A 57 -13.72 -37.78 7.11
N SER A 58 -12.48 -38.00 6.67
CA SER A 58 -11.89 -39.33 6.49
C SER A 58 -11.68 -40.06 7.83
N GLN A 59 -11.17 -39.36 8.85
CA GLN A 59 -10.90 -39.95 10.17
C GLN A 59 -12.17 -40.12 11.01
N TRP A 60 -13.09 -39.15 10.93
CA TRP A 60 -14.27 -39.12 11.79
C TRP A 60 -15.52 -38.79 10.98
N GLN A 61 -16.13 -39.82 10.39
CA GLN A 61 -17.34 -39.67 9.57
C GLN A 61 -18.51 -38.98 10.32
N TRP A 62 -18.62 -39.23 11.64
CA TRP A 62 -19.63 -38.59 12.49
C TRP A 62 -19.41 -37.08 12.67
N LEU A 63 -18.23 -36.56 12.32
CA LEU A 63 -17.85 -35.14 12.40
C LEU A 63 -18.09 -34.38 11.09
N SER A 64 -18.54 -35.05 10.02
CA SER A 64 -18.79 -34.44 8.71
C SER A 64 -19.75 -33.24 8.74
N TRP A 65 -20.66 -33.19 9.71
CA TRP A 65 -21.56 -32.05 9.88
C TRP A 65 -20.82 -30.76 10.30
N ILE A 66 -19.63 -30.86 10.92
CA ILE A 66 -18.80 -29.71 11.30
C ILE A 66 -18.20 -29.03 10.06
N SER A 67 -17.95 -29.76 8.98
CA SER A 67 -17.42 -29.19 7.72
C SER A 67 -18.28 -28.03 7.23
N TRP A 68 -19.60 -28.15 7.33
CA TRP A 68 -20.52 -27.08 6.96
C TRP A 68 -20.32 -25.79 7.79
N LEU A 69 -19.96 -25.91 9.07
CA LEU A 69 -19.67 -24.78 9.96
C LEU A 69 -18.26 -24.20 9.72
N LEU A 70 -17.30 -25.04 9.34
CA LEU A 70 -15.93 -24.63 9.06
C LEU A 70 -15.83 -23.70 7.85
N TRP A 71 -16.65 -23.91 6.82
CA TRP A 71 -16.69 -23.06 5.62
C TRP A 71 -16.95 -21.57 5.90
N PRO A 72 -18.04 -21.17 6.59
CA PRO A 72 -18.30 -19.78 6.91
C PRO A 72 -17.23 -19.19 7.84
N ILE A 73 -16.68 -19.99 8.77
CA ILE A 73 -15.57 -19.57 9.64
C ILE A 73 -14.33 -19.26 8.79
N PHE A 74 -13.98 -20.13 7.85
CA PHE A 74 -12.85 -19.93 6.95
C PHE A 74 -13.00 -18.66 6.10
N ILE A 75 -14.20 -18.42 5.55
CA ILE A 75 -14.51 -17.21 4.78
C ILE A 75 -14.34 -15.97 5.68
N LEU A 76 -14.86 -16.01 6.91
CA LEU A 76 -14.80 -14.88 7.84
C LEU A 76 -13.36 -14.57 8.27
N ILE A 77 -12.56 -15.60 8.58
CA ILE A 77 -11.14 -15.46 8.89
C ILE A 77 -10.39 -14.87 7.68
N ASN A 78 -10.62 -15.39 6.48
CA ASN A 78 -9.99 -14.84 5.27
C ASN A 78 -10.36 -13.37 5.05
N LEU A 79 -11.63 -13.00 5.23
CA LEU A 79 -12.08 -11.62 5.10
C LEU A 79 -11.33 -10.70 6.07
N ILE A 80 -11.20 -11.12 7.33
CA ILE A 80 -10.46 -10.39 8.37
C ILE A 80 -8.99 -10.27 7.97
N VAL A 81 -8.33 -11.38 7.62
CA VAL A 81 -6.90 -11.39 7.23
C VAL A 81 -6.67 -10.48 6.03
N VAL A 82 -7.48 -10.59 4.98
CA VAL A 82 -7.38 -9.74 3.78
C VAL A 82 -7.56 -8.27 4.15
N PHE A 83 -8.59 -7.94 4.96
CA PHE A 83 -8.85 -6.56 5.37
C PHE A 83 -7.69 -5.96 6.17
N PHE A 84 -7.18 -6.66 7.19
CA PHE A 84 -6.10 -6.14 8.03
C PHE A 84 -4.74 -6.14 7.32
N CYS A 85 -4.40 -7.20 6.58
CA CYS A 85 -3.17 -7.23 5.78
C CYS A 85 -3.19 -6.14 4.70
N PHE A 86 -4.35 -5.85 4.10
CA PHE A 86 -4.48 -4.73 3.16
C PHE A 86 -4.08 -3.41 3.79
N SER A 87 -4.68 -3.07 4.93
CA SER A 87 -4.37 -1.80 5.59
C SER A 87 -2.91 -1.72 6.02
N ILE A 88 -2.35 -2.79 6.59
CA ILE A 88 -0.96 -2.80 7.05
C ILE A 88 -0.01 -2.66 5.87
N ILE A 89 -0.15 -3.48 4.83
CA ILE A 89 0.75 -3.50 3.68
C ILE A 89 0.58 -2.24 2.83
N ALA A 90 -0.66 -1.79 2.58
CA ALA A 90 -0.92 -0.53 1.89
C ALA A 90 -0.28 0.64 2.62
N ASN A 91 -0.45 0.74 3.94
CA ASN A 91 0.16 1.83 4.71
C ASN A 91 1.68 1.70 4.80
N LEU A 92 2.22 0.50 4.93
CA LEU A 92 3.66 0.27 4.98
C LEU A 92 4.34 0.65 3.65
N ILE A 93 3.70 0.31 2.53
CA ILE A 93 4.18 0.67 1.18
C ILE A 93 3.92 2.16 0.89
N ALA A 94 2.79 2.73 1.32
CA ALA A 94 2.44 4.14 1.10
C ALA A 94 3.22 5.12 1.97
N SER A 95 3.62 4.72 3.18
CA SER A 95 4.39 5.54 4.13
C SER A 95 5.61 6.22 3.50
N PRO A 96 6.52 5.51 2.78
CA PRO A 96 7.65 6.17 2.11
C PRO A 96 7.20 7.16 1.02
N PHE A 97 6.13 6.83 0.28
CA PHE A 97 5.62 7.72 -0.76
C PHE A 97 5.01 8.99 -0.19
N ASN A 98 4.33 8.91 0.95
CA ASN A 98 3.71 10.08 1.58
C ASN A 98 4.75 11.12 2.03
N GLY A 99 5.88 10.68 2.62
CA GLY A 99 6.95 11.60 3.03
C GLY A 99 7.62 12.31 1.84
N LEU A 100 7.85 11.58 0.76
CA LEU A 100 8.51 12.10 -0.44
C LEU A 100 7.58 12.97 -1.30
N LEU A 101 6.28 12.68 -1.30
CA LEU A 101 5.28 13.56 -1.91
C LEU A 101 5.23 14.90 -1.17
N SER A 102 5.34 14.89 0.16
CA SER A 102 5.37 16.10 0.99
C SER A 102 6.58 16.99 0.64
N GLU A 103 7.77 16.40 0.52
CA GLU A 103 9.00 17.11 0.16
C GLU A 103 8.94 17.69 -1.27
N ALA A 104 8.40 16.92 -2.23
CA ALA A 104 8.18 17.41 -3.59
C ALA A 104 7.15 18.56 -3.65
N THR A 105 6.08 18.51 -2.84
CA THR A 105 5.12 19.62 -2.75
C THR A 105 5.71 20.85 -2.09
N GLU A 106 6.60 20.69 -1.11
CA GLU A 106 7.29 21.80 -0.46
C GLU A 106 8.22 22.52 -1.44
N ILE A 107 9.05 21.77 -2.18
CA ILE A 107 9.92 22.34 -3.22
C ILE A 107 9.10 23.05 -4.31
N TYR A 108 7.98 22.47 -4.73
CA TYR A 108 7.09 23.08 -5.71
C TYR A 108 6.45 24.38 -5.18
N LEU A 109 5.98 24.40 -3.94
CA LEU A 109 5.36 25.59 -3.33
C LEU A 109 6.38 26.69 -3.05
N ILE A 110 7.60 26.35 -2.60
CA ILE A 110 8.70 27.31 -2.41
C ILE A 110 9.11 27.91 -3.76
N SER A 111 9.24 27.08 -4.81
CA SER A 111 9.48 27.55 -6.17
C SER A 111 8.39 28.48 -6.67
N SER A 112 7.11 28.16 -6.42
CA SER A 112 5.99 29.02 -6.84
C SER A 112 5.88 30.34 -6.08
N ASN A 113 6.46 30.42 -4.88
CA ASN A 113 6.54 31.67 -4.09
C ASN A 113 7.79 32.49 -4.40
N THR A 114 8.74 31.94 -5.19
CA THR A 114 10.02 32.59 -5.54
C THR A 114 10.04 33.06 -7.00
N ASP A 115 8.89 33.12 -7.67
CA ASP A 115 8.76 33.76 -8.99
C ASP A 115 8.90 35.29 -8.87
N GLY A 116 10.15 35.71 -8.65
CA GLY A 116 10.72 36.97 -9.05
C GLY A 116 11.66 36.81 -10.25
N GLU A 117 12.47 35.75 -10.33
CA GLU A 117 13.47 35.63 -11.41
C GLU A 117 13.71 34.15 -11.81
N ASP A 118 13.73 33.91 -13.13
CA ASP A 118 14.19 32.71 -13.85
C ASP A 118 13.30 31.45 -13.93
N GLN A 119 12.15 31.59 -14.60
CA GLN A 119 11.29 30.50 -15.11
C GLN A 119 11.93 29.60 -16.21
N GLY A 120 13.19 29.84 -16.61
CA GLY A 120 13.80 29.20 -17.79
C GLY A 120 14.48 27.85 -17.58
N GLU A 121 15.01 27.56 -16.38
CA GLU A 121 15.91 26.40 -16.18
C GLU A 121 15.40 25.36 -15.15
N MET A 122 14.38 25.68 -14.33
CA MET A 122 13.90 24.79 -13.25
C MET A 122 13.03 23.61 -13.69
N THR A 123 12.52 23.59 -14.92
CA THR A 123 11.72 22.48 -15.48
C THR A 123 12.53 21.20 -15.74
N LYS A 124 13.85 21.25 -15.51
CA LYS A 124 14.79 20.13 -15.61
C LYS A 124 15.39 19.72 -14.26
N ILE A 125 14.80 20.12 -13.13
CA ILE A 125 15.00 19.35 -11.88
C ILE A 125 14.33 18.01 -12.11
N SER A 126 15.15 17.10 -12.63
CA SER A 126 14.70 15.90 -13.31
C SER A 126 13.84 15.06 -12.38
N LEU A 127 12.61 14.77 -12.83
CA LEU A 127 11.74 13.75 -12.25
C LEU A 127 12.53 12.46 -11.92
N GLY A 128 13.57 12.15 -12.68
CA GLY A 128 14.49 11.04 -12.43
C GLY A 128 15.31 11.15 -11.14
N LEU A 129 15.71 12.33 -10.70
CA LEU A 129 16.48 12.53 -9.46
C LEU A 129 15.59 12.33 -8.23
N VAL A 130 14.35 12.82 -8.30
CA VAL A 130 13.31 12.59 -7.29
C VAL A 130 12.95 11.09 -7.23
N ILE A 131 12.72 10.46 -8.39
CA ILE A 131 12.45 9.01 -8.50
C ILE A 131 13.65 8.16 -8.05
N GLY A 132 14.88 8.61 -8.28
CA GLY A 132 16.10 7.93 -7.83
C GLY A 132 16.28 7.98 -6.32
N ALA A 133 16.06 9.15 -5.71
CA ALA A 133 16.05 9.30 -4.25
C ALA A 133 14.96 8.42 -3.60
N LEU A 134 13.78 8.36 -4.22
CA LEU A 134 12.65 7.50 -3.84
C LEU A 134 13.03 6.01 -3.74
N ILE A 135 13.71 5.48 -4.75
CA ILE A 135 14.13 4.07 -4.78
C ILE A 135 15.16 3.77 -3.68
N ASN A 136 16.04 4.73 -3.38
CA ASN A 136 17.04 4.57 -2.33
C ASN A 136 16.42 4.56 -0.92
N GLU A 137 15.44 5.41 -0.65
CA GLU A 137 14.77 5.45 0.66
C GLU A 137 13.91 4.19 0.90
N LEU A 138 13.23 3.69 -0.14
CA LEU A 138 12.55 2.40 -0.12
C LEU A 138 13.51 1.24 0.16
N ARG A 139 14.71 1.26 -0.43
CA ARG A 139 15.73 0.24 -0.18
C ARG A 139 16.25 0.27 1.27
N LYS A 140 16.40 1.45 1.87
CA LYS A 140 16.76 1.59 3.30
C LYS A 140 15.69 1.04 4.22
N LEU A 141 14.41 1.35 3.96
CA LEU A 141 13.30 0.85 4.77
C LEU A 141 13.12 -0.65 4.62
N PHE A 142 13.23 -1.19 3.41
CA PHE A 142 13.21 -2.63 3.19
C PHE A 142 14.37 -3.32 3.91
N TYR A 143 15.56 -2.70 3.88
CA TYR A 143 16.71 -3.18 4.63
C TYR A 143 16.48 -3.18 6.14
N ILE A 144 15.89 -2.12 6.70
CA ILE A 144 15.56 -2.03 8.13
C ILE A 144 14.47 -3.05 8.51
N ALA A 145 13.40 -3.15 7.73
CA ALA A 145 12.32 -4.11 7.96
C ALA A 145 12.83 -5.55 7.92
N CYS A 146 13.64 -5.89 6.91
CA CYS A 146 14.25 -7.21 6.78
C CYS A 146 15.21 -7.52 7.94
N ARG A 147 15.89 -6.50 8.48
CA ARG A 147 16.81 -6.63 9.63
C ARG A 147 16.12 -6.58 10.99
N ALA A 148 14.89 -6.09 11.07
CA ALA A 148 14.08 -6.06 12.29
C ALA A 148 13.33 -7.39 12.54
N ILE A 149 13.00 -8.15 11.49
CA ILE A 149 12.33 -9.46 11.60
C ILE A 149 13.13 -10.46 12.46
N PRO A 150 14.48 -10.58 12.34
CA PRO A 150 15.29 -11.43 13.21
C PRO A 150 15.38 -10.98 14.66
N LEU A 151 15.01 -9.73 14.99
CA LEU A 151 15.04 -9.19 16.36
C LEU A 151 13.71 -9.42 17.11
N LEU A 152 12.67 -9.87 16.41
CA LEU A 152 11.36 -10.22 16.98
C LEU A 152 11.27 -11.70 17.43
N PHE A 153 12.33 -12.47 17.19
CA PHE A 153 12.52 -13.86 17.65
C PHE A 153 13.77 -13.91 18.54
#